data_AF-A0A6P0MUF2-F1
#
_entry.id   AF-A0A6P0MUF2-F1
#
_cell.length_a   1.000
_cell.length_b   1.000
_cell.length_c   1.000
_cell.angle_alpha   90.00
_cell.angle_beta   90.00
_cell.angle_gamma   90.00
#
_symmetry.space_group_name_H-M   'P 1'
#
loop_
_entity.id
_entity.type
_entity.pdbx_description
1 polymer ?
#
loop_
_entity_poly.entity_id
_entity_poly.type
_entity_poly.pdbx_seq_one_letter_code
_entity_poly.pdbx_strand_id
1 'polypeptide(L)' 'MKPNFEAMSKAELKAYVLEHRDDLEAIRFLFRVPPGAEVKRYPPVCTEEGVPIEENIRIMEEAIEKRIAQQNH' A
#
# COMPACT_ATOMS: atom_id res chain seq x y z
N MET A 1 -1.02 -27.34 7.46
CA MET A 1 -0.18 -26.90 6.32
C MET A 1 -0.55 -25.47 5.99
N LYS A 2 0.41 -24.63 5.58
CA LYS A 2 0.11 -23.25 5.17
C LYS A 2 -0.54 -23.25 3.76
N PRO A 3 -1.47 -22.31 3.47
CA PRO A 3 -2.00 -22.12 2.13
C PRO A 3 -0.92 -21.68 1.14
N ASN A 4 -1.19 -21.84 -0.16
CA ASN A 4 -0.36 -21.24 -1.20
C ASN A 4 -0.76 -19.77 -1.40
N PHE A 5 -0.10 -18.86 -0.69
CA PHE A 5 -0.37 -17.42 -0.76
C PHE A 5 -0.14 -16.80 -2.15
N GLU A 6 0.69 -17.42 -2.99
CA GLU A 6 0.92 -16.93 -4.35
C GLU A 6 -0.25 -17.18 -5.30
N ALA A 7 -1.04 -18.23 -5.04
CA ALA A 7 -2.23 -18.56 -5.82
C ALA A 7 -3.49 -17.81 -5.35
N MET A 8 -3.43 -17.13 -4.20
CA MET A 8 -4.56 -16.42 -3.63
C MET A 8 -4.72 -15.04 -4.28
N SER A 9 -5.96 -14.67 -4.55
CA SER A 9 -6.33 -13.30 -4.87
C SER A 9 -6.07 -12.35 -3.68
N LYS A 10 -6.00 -11.06 -3.95
CA LYS A 10 -5.83 -10.04 -2.90
C LYS A 10 -6.98 -10.06 -1.86
N ALA A 11 -8.20 -10.40 -2.28
CA ALA A 11 -9.35 -10.50 -1.40
C ALA A 11 -9.21 -11.70 -0.44
N GLU A 12 -8.79 -12.86 -0.95
CA GLU A 12 -8.55 -14.05 -0.14
C GLU A 12 -7.39 -13.83 0.83
N LEU A 13 -6.28 -13.22 0.38
CA LEU A 13 -5.15 -12.87 1.26
C LEU A 13 -5.59 -11.94 2.39
N LYS A 14 -6.43 -10.94 2.08
CA LYS A 14 -6.96 -10.02 3.07
C LYS A 14 -7.81 -10.75 4.11
N ALA A 15 -8.71 -11.64 3.68
CA ALA A 15 -9.54 -12.44 4.60
C ALA A 15 -8.67 -13.31 5.52
N TYR A 16 -7.69 -14.01 4.95
CA TYR A 16 -6.77 -14.85 5.72
C TYR A 16 -5.97 -14.05 6.76
N VAL A 17 -5.37 -12.92 6.36
CA VAL A 17 -4.58 -12.06 7.26
C VAL A 17 -5.44 -11.49 8.40
N LEU A 18 -6.72 -11.20 8.17
CA LEU A 18 -7.62 -10.71 9.21
C LEU A 18 -7.89 -11.76 10.29
N GLU A 19 -7.96 -13.04 9.91
CA GLU A 19 -8.11 -14.17 10.82
C GLU A 19 -6.77 -14.59 11.47
N HIS A 20 -5.65 -14.32 10.80
CA HIS A 20 -4.30 -14.78 11.19
C HIS A 20 -3.33 -13.60 11.31
N ARG A 21 -3.64 -12.66 12.21
CA ARG A 21 -2.95 -11.36 12.30
C ARG A 21 -1.45 -11.44 12.61
N ASP A 22 -0.99 -12.56 13.18
CA ASP A 22 0.41 -12.79 13.53
C ASP A 22 1.20 -13.53 12.42
N ASP A 23 0.54 -13.99 11.33
CA ASP A 23 1.25 -14.63 10.22
C ASP A 23 1.93 -13.58 9.32
N LEU A 24 3.16 -13.23 9.70
CA LEU A 24 4.00 -12.28 8.97
C LEU A 24 4.24 -12.67 7.51
N GLU A 25 4.15 -13.95 7.15
CA GLU A 25 4.30 -14.40 5.78
C GLU A 25 3.09 -14.00 4.94
N ALA A 26 1.88 -14.26 5.42
CA ALA A 26 0.65 -13.84 4.78
C ALA A 26 0.55 -12.31 4.65
N ILE A 27 0.98 -11.58 5.68
CA ILE A 27 1.07 -10.12 5.67
C ILE A 27 2.04 -9.65 4.57
N ARG A 28 3.23 -10.23 4.48
CA ARG A 28 4.19 -9.90 3.42
C ARG A 28 3.63 -10.15 2.03
N PHE A 29 2.90 -11.25 1.82
CA PHE A 29 2.24 -11.54 0.54
C PHE A 29 1.15 -10.52 0.21
N LEU A 30 0.33 -10.10 1.18
CA LEU A 30 -0.72 -9.10 0.98
C LEU A 30 -0.17 -7.74 0.54
N PHE A 31 0.99 -7.33 1.06
CA PHE A 31 1.65 -6.06 0.74
C PHE A 31 2.73 -6.15 -0.34
N ARG A 32 2.95 -7.33 -0.94
CA ARG A 32 3.93 -7.53 -2.00
C ARG A 32 3.55 -6.70 -3.23
N VAL A 33 4.48 -5.91 -3.73
CA VAL A 33 4.36 -5.28 -5.05
C VAL A 33 4.56 -6.38 -6.11
N PRO A 34 3.61 -6.60 -7.04
CA PRO A 34 3.78 -7.58 -8.09
C PRO A 34 5.01 -7.27 -8.96
N PRO A 35 5.74 -8.30 -9.44
CA PRO A 35 6.82 -8.08 -10.40
C PRO A 35 6.33 -7.29 -11.62
N GLY A 36 7.05 -6.24 -11.99
CA GLY A 36 6.71 -5.40 -13.15
C GLY A 36 5.57 -4.40 -12.92
N ALA A 37 4.99 -4.31 -11.73
CA ALA A 37 4.01 -3.28 -11.42
C ALA A 37 4.67 -1.89 -11.45
N GLU A 38 4.07 -0.96 -12.18
CA GLU A 38 4.46 0.44 -12.14
C GLU A 38 3.99 1.05 -10.82
N VAL A 39 4.94 1.45 -9.98
CA VAL A 39 4.66 2.06 -8.67
C VAL A 39 5.14 3.49 -8.66
N LYS A 40 4.19 4.43 -8.55
CA LYS A 40 4.50 5.82 -8.30
C LYS A 40 4.99 5.98 -6.86
N ARG A 41 6.21 6.52 -6.70
CA ARG A 41 6.82 6.82 -5.39
C ARG A 41 6.63 8.30 -5.08
N TYR A 42 6.26 8.58 -3.83
CA TYR A 42 6.13 9.93 -3.30
C TYR A 42 7.26 10.19 -2.29
N PRO A 43 7.71 11.45 -2.14
CA PRO A 43 8.69 11.79 -1.13
C PRO A 43 8.11 11.63 0.29
N PRO A 44 8.95 11.41 1.31
CA PRO A 44 8.50 11.28 2.69
C PRO A 44 7.86 12.57 3.19
N VAL A 45 6.72 12.49 3.85
CA VAL A 45 5.98 13.68 4.34
C VAL A 45 6.48 14.23 5.67
N CYS A 46 7.40 13.51 6.32
CA CYS A 46 8.07 13.94 7.55
C CYS A 46 9.56 13.64 7.47
N THR A 47 10.36 14.37 8.25
CA THR A 47 11.77 14.02 8.52
C THR A 47 11.87 12.76 9.37
N GLU A 48 13.09 12.25 9.59
CA GLU A 48 13.32 11.08 10.44
C GLU A 48 12.89 11.32 11.90
N GLU A 49 12.95 12.57 12.36
CA GLU A 49 12.50 13.03 13.69
C GLU A 49 10.98 13.25 13.77
N GLY A 50 10.26 13.01 12.67
CA GLY A 50 8.80 13.16 12.61
C GLY A 50 8.32 14.59 12.35
N VAL A 51 9.21 15.52 11.97
CA VAL A 51 8.81 16.89 11.64
C VAL A 51 8.15 16.92 10.26
N PRO A 52 6.92 17.48 10.11
CA PRO A 52 6.27 17.58 8.80
C PRO A 52 7.08 18.37 7.77
N ILE A 53 7.11 17.87 6.53
CA ILE A 53 7.73 18.54 5.38
C ILE A 53 6.60 19.07 4.49
N GLU A 54 6.28 20.36 4.64
CA GLU A 54 5.13 20.99 3.99
C GLU A 54 5.10 20.79 2.46
N GLU A 55 6.25 20.88 1.80
CA GLU A 55 6.36 20.69 0.35
C GLU A 55 5.92 19.27 -0.07
N ASN A 56 6.39 18.25 0.64
CA ASN A 56 6.07 16.85 0.33
C ASN A 56 4.61 16.53 0.63
N ILE A 57 4.03 17.17 1.66
CA ILE A 57 2.60 17.09 1.96
C ILE A 57 1.79 17.65 0.79
N ARG A 58 2.12 18.84 0.28
CA ARG A 58 1.44 19.45 -0.87
C ARG A 58 1.50 18.56 -2.12
N ILE A 59 2.66 17.97 -2.40
CA ILE A 59 2.81 17.01 -3.51
C ILE A 59 1.84 15.82 -3.36
N MET A 60 1.68 15.32 -2.15
CA MET A 60 0.79 14.19 -1.87
C MET A 60 -0.69 14.59 -1.93
N GLU A 61 -1.05 15.77 -1.40
CA GLU A 61 -2.40 16.33 -1.46
C GLU A 61 -2.85 16.51 -2.92
N GLU A 62 -2.05 17.18 -3.75
CA GLU A 62 -2.35 17.36 -5.17
C GLU A 62 -2.54 16.02 -5.90
N ALA A 63 -1.75 15.01 -5.53
CA ALA A 63 -1.83 13.70 -6.15
C ALA A 63 -3.14 12.97 -5.77
N ILE A 64 -3.60 13.11 -4.52
CA ILE A 64 -4.88 12.60 -4.06
C ILE A 64 -6.03 13.31 -4.78
N GLU A 65 -5.98 14.64 -4.85
CA GLU A 65 -7.00 15.45 -5.55
C GLU A 65 -7.11 15.08 -7.03
N LYS A 66 -5.97 14.99 -7.73
CA LYS A 66 -5.92 14.54 -9.13
C LYS A 66 -6.54 13.15 -9.30
N ARG A 67 -6.30 12.23 -8.35
CA ARG A 67 -6.86 10.87 -8.40
C ARG A 67 -8.37 10.87 -8.20
N ILE A 68 -8.88 11.65 -7.24
CA ILE A 68 -10.32 11.80 -6.99
C ILE A 68 -11.01 12.39 -8.23
N ALA A 69 -10.45 13.45 -8.81
CA ALA A 69 -10.99 14.08 -10.02
C ALA A 69 -11.08 13.11 -11.20
N GLN A 70 -10.09 12.21 -11.37
CA GLN A 70 -10.11 11.17 -12.40
C GLN A 70 -11.14 10.06 -12.16
N GLN A 71 -11.61 9.86 -10.92
CA GLN A 71 -12.62 8.83 -10.61
C GLN A 71 -14.06 9.33 -10.76
N ASN A 72 -14.25 10.65 -10.78
CA ASN A 72 -15.56 11.28 -10.91
C ASN A 72 -15.94 11.65 -12.36
N HIS A 73 -15.11 11.27 -13.34
CA HIS A 73 -15.30 11.44 -14.78
C HIS A 73 -15.48 10.07 -15.46
#